data_AF-A0A2W4S7I2-F1
#
_entry.id   AF-A0A2W4S7I2-F1
#
_cell.length_a   1.000
_cell.length_b   1.000
_cell.length_c   1.000
_cell.angle_alpha   90.00
_cell.angle_beta   90.00
_cell.angle_gamma   90.00
#
_symmetry.space_group_name_H-M   'P 1'
#
loop_
_entity.id
_entity.type
_entity.pdbx_description
1 polymer ?
#
loop_
_entity_poly.entity_id
_entity_poly.type
_entity_poly.pdbx_seq_one_letter_code
_entity_poly.pdbx_strand_id
1 'polypeptide(L)'
;MRPGGPRPPGDRLLPCCLSRPCRSCRRPVADALNSVSRRLLCPEARVLFAAIQPDLDPAGAAAALQDPSLDWDALLTLAWQEKAVGALAGLTDRAPEDSIPPTSRTRLAALVRATQFRMLRLQQLLIGALDALAERGIDVVLLKGAGVAATAYGSFAARPMYDVDLLVRQEHVAAAWEALRAAGWVHDAEAYPSEIYEAHHHLPPLLDPLGTGIALELHAALSQTDAIHLPAETIWRSARAIEIHGRRALVPATEHQVLHLAVHFAWSHGLAHASWRTFRDLHQILGRTPVDWDAVVDAARAARATTACYWTFRLARSLAHVTVPPPVLERLRPPRPRLVLDLLERHYIASLYPRNPGPCPSVRLRRLLWTAGMAPRWSGHGAHRPWESEEAWEAVQRNREPQSGGDQPADSSARAARWTGYLRALLAPAHG
;
A
#
# COMPACT_ATOMS: atom_id res chain seq x y z
N MET A 1 -10.75 -52.81 46.34
CA MET A 1 -10.95 -53.56 45.08
C MET A 1 -11.58 -52.62 44.05
N ARG A 2 -10.89 -52.36 42.93
CA ARG A 2 -11.48 -51.80 41.67
C ARG A 2 -12.35 -52.89 40.99
N PRO A 3 -13.05 -52.69 39.83
CA PRO A 3 -13.27 -51.49 38.99
C PRO A 3 -14.72 -51.36 38.40
N GLY A 4 -14.95 -50.30 37.63
CA GLY A 4 -16.04 -50.22 36.64
C GLY A 4 -16.22 -48.83 36.04
N GLY A 5 -15.19 -48.30 35.35
CA GLY A 5 -15.18 -46.93 34.82
C GLY A 5 -16.14 -46.70 33.63
N PRO A 6 -16.59 -45.45 33.41
CA PRO A 6 -17.53 -45.08 32.35
C PRO A 6 -16.86 -44.98 30.97
N ARG A 7 -17.63 -45.32 29.94
CA ARG A 7 -17.29 -45.25 28.51
C ARG A 7 -16.94 -43.82 28.08
N PRO A 8 -16.01 -43.63 27.13
CA PRO A 8 -15.69 -42.31 26.58
C PRO A 8 -16.81 -41.83 25.63
N PRO A 9 -17.14 -40.52 25.61
CA PRO A 9 -17.99 -39.97 24.57
C PRO A 9 -17.19 -39.85 23.26
N GLY A 10 -17.72 -40.49 22.22
CA GLY A 10 -17.12 -40.57 20.90
C GLY A 10 -17.12 -39.24 20.14
N ASP A 11 -16.13 -39.15 19.26
CA ASP A 11 -16.00 -38.19 18.18
C ASP A 11 -17.33 -37.96 17.46
N ARG A 12 -17.76 -36.70 17.38
CA ARG A 12 -18.64 -36.23 16.32
C ARG A 12 -17.86 -35.31 15.40
N LEU A 13 -17.23 -35.94 14.43
CA LEU A 13 -16.87 -35.35 13.15
C LEU A 13 -18.15 -34.85 12.45
N LEU A 14 -18.01 -33.73 11.75
CA LEU A 14 -18.94 -33.14 10.79
C LEU A 14 -19.46 -34.17 9.76
N PRO A 15 -20.56 -33.85 9.06
CA PRO A 15 -20.37 -33.68 7.63
C PRO A 15 -21.04 -32.43 7.01
N CYS A 16 -20.29 -31.94 6.02
CA CYS A 16 -20.55 -30.96 4.99
C CYS A 16 -21.85 -31.18 4.20
N CYS A 17 -22.48 -30.09 3.75
CA CYS A 17 -23.28 -29.93 2.51
C CYS A 17 -23.32 -28.40 2.26
N LEU A 18 -22.58 -27.76 1.34
CA LEU A 18 -22.57 -27.95 -0.11
C LEU A 18 -23.96 -28.19 -0.69
N SER A 19 -24.82 -27.17 -0.67
CA SER A 19 -25.75 -26.85 -1.79
C SER A 19 -26.66 -25.66 -1.46
N ARG A 20 -26.54 -24.62 -2.30
CA ARG A 20 -27.41 -23.43 -2.44
C ARG A 20 -27.29 -22.32 -1.36
N PRO A 21 -26.96 -21.07 -1.76
CA PRO A 21 -27.02 -19.94 -0.84
C PRO A 21 -28.48 -19.63 -0.49
N CYS A 22 -28.76 -19.54 0.81
CA CYS A 22 -30.02 -19.06 1.38
C CYS A 22 -30.40 -17.70 0.78
N ARG A 23 -31.60 -17.59 0.18
CA ARG A 23 -32.07 -16.38 -0.53
C ARG A 23 -32.31 -15.18 0.39
N SER A 24 -32.32 -15.34 1.72
CA SER A 24 -32.62 -14.26 2.67
C SER A 24 -31.41 -13.49 3.22
N CYS A 25 -30.17 -13.86 2.84
CA CYS A 25 -28.95 -13.13 3.24
C CYS A 25 -28.36 -12.24 2.14
N ARG A 26 -29.00 -12.15 0.96
CA ARG A 26 -28.56 -11.22 -0.10
C ARG A 26 -29.06 -9.82 0.23
N ARG A 27 -28.25 -9.07 0.98
CA ARG A 27 -28.27 -7.61 0.85
C ARG A 27 -27.99 -7.27 -0.62
N PRO A 28 -28.61 -6.23 -1.20
CA PRO A 28 -28.21 -5.80 -2.54
C PRO A 28 -26.75 -5.36 -2.44
N VAL A 29 -25.84 -6.10 -3.09
CA VAL A 29 -24.50 -5.61 -3.38
C VAL A 29 -24.70 -4.57 -4.47
N ALA A 30 -24.98 -3.35 -4.06
CA ALA A 30 -25.14 -2.20 -4.93
C ALA A 30 -23.74 -1.64 -5.22
N ASP A 31 -23.33 -1.73 -6.50
CA ASP A 31 -22.12 -1.21 -7.13
C ASP A 31 -20.80 -1.35 -6.34
N ALA A 32 -19.84 -2.14 -6.87
CA ALA A 32 -18.49 -2.22 -6.30
C ALA A 32 -17.63 -0.95 -6.41
N LEU A 33 -18.22 0.20 -6.73
CA LEU A 33 -17.71 1.51 -6.36
C LEU A 33 -18.95 2.36 -6.11
N ASN A 34 -18.97 3.16 -5.04
CA ASN A 34 -20.08 4.11 -4.91
C ASN A 34 -20.10 5.04 -6.16
N SER A 35 -21.28 5.49 -6.56
CA SER A 35 -21.48 6.24 -7.82
C SER A 35 -20.58 7.48 -7.94
N VAL A 36 -20.24 8.11 -6.80
CA VAL A 36 -19.34 9.26 -6.74
C VAL A 36 -17.90 8.85 -7.05
N SER A 37 -17.37 7.85 -6.35
CA SER A 37 -16.02 7.31 -6.57
C SER A 37 -15.83 6.84 -8.00
N ARG A 38 -16.82 6.16 -8.58
CA ARG A 38 -16.78 5.70 -9.98
C ARG A 38 -16.64 6.85 -10.98
N ARG A 39 -17.25 8.01 -10.71
CA ARG A 39 -17.14 9.21 -11.57
C ARG A 39 -15.80 9.94 -11.44
N LEU A 40 -15.10 9.76 -10.33
CA LEU A 40 -13.83 10.43 -10.05
C LEU A 40 -12.60 9.64 -10.51
N LEU A 41 -12.77 8.36 -10.85
CA LEU A 41 -11.71 7.50 -11.32
C LEU A 41 -11.72 7.40 -12.84
N CYS A 42 -10.53 7.40 -13.45
CA CYS A 42 -10.39 7.05 -14.86
C CYS A 42 -10.80 5.57 -15.11
N PRO A 43 -11.14 5.20 -16.37
CA PRO A 43 -11.45 3.82 -16.74
C PRO A 43 -10.42 2.80 -16.26
N GLU A 44 -9.14 3.12 -16.40
CA GLU A 44 -8.04 2.22 -16.06
C GLU A 44 -7.98 1.95 -14.54
N ALA A 45 -8.13 2.99 -13.73
CA ALA A 45 -8.16 2.85 -12.27
C ALA A 45 -9.38 2.06 -11.79
N ARG A 46 -10.54 2.20 -12.45
CA ARG A 46 -11.74 1.42 -12.14
C ARG A 46 -11.49 -0.08 -12.36
N VAL A 47 -10.83 -0.46 -13.46
CA VAL A 47 -10.43 -1.85 -13.72
C VAL A 47 -9.50 -2.36 -12.62
N LEU A 48 -8.48 -1.59 -12.25
CA LEU A 48 -7.56 -2.03 -11.19
C LEU A 48 -8.26 -2.22 -9.84
N PHE A 49 -9.09 -1.26 -9.40
CA PHE A 49 -9.81 -1.43 -8.13
C PHE A 49 -10.77 -2.62 -8.15
N ALA A 50 -11.42 -2.91 -9.29
CA ALA A 50 -12.22 -4.12 -9.45
C ALA A 50 -11.37 -5.40 -9.31
N ALA A 51 -10.10 -5.38 -9.72
CA ALA A 51 -9.18 -6.50 -9.59
C ALA A 51 -8.76 -6.80 -8.13
N ILE A 52 -9.06 -5.93 -7.15
CA ILE A 52 -8.81 -6.23 -5.72
C ILE A 52 -9.81 -7.27 -5.22
N GLN A 53 -11.08 -7.19 -5.62
CA GLN A 53 -12.15 -8.10 -5.19
C GLN A 53 -13.03 -8.50 -6.37
N PRO A 54 -12.51 -9.25 -7.37
CA PRO A 54 -13.26 -9.57 -8.59
C PRO A 54 -14.52 -10.41 -8.31
N ASP A 55 -14.56 -11.14 -7.19
CA ASP A 55 -15.70 -11.96 -6.77
C ASP A 55 -16.83 -11.17 -6.13
N LEU A 56 -16.56 -9.96 -5.63
CA LEU A 56 -17.58 -9.13 -4.96
C LEU A 56 -18.60 -8.59 -5.97
N ASP A 57 -18.12 -8.21 -7.15
CA ASP A 57 -18.95 -7.70 -8.25
C ASP A 57 -18.38 -8.13 -9.61
N PRO A 58 -18.59 -9.41 -10.01
CA PRO A 58 -18.10 -9.92 -11.28
C PRO A 58 -18.68 -9.16 -12.49
N ALA A 59 -19.92 -8.69 -12.37
CA ALA A 59 -20.59 -7.93 -13.43
C ALA A 59 -19.97 -6.55 -13.60
N GLY A 60 -19.72 -5.82 -12.51
CA GLY A 60 -19.03 -4.53 -12.53
C GLY A 60 -17.59 -4.65 -13.03
N ALA A 61 -16.88 -5.72 -12.65
CA ALA A 61 -15.53 -5.98 -13.13
C ALA A 61 -15.50 -6.25 -14.64
N ALA A 62 -16.43 -7.08 -15.16
CA ALA A 62 -16.58 -7.31 -16.59
C ALA A 62 -16.96 -6.03 -17.34
N ALA A 63 -17.90 -5.24 -16.80
CA ALA A 63 -18.32 -3.97 -17.39
C ALA A 63 -17.17 -2.95 -17.44
N ALA A 64 -16.26 -2.93 -16.45
CA ALA A 64 -15.10 -2.05 -16.46
C ALA A 64 -14.10 -2.41 -17.57
N LEU A 65 -13.91 -3.71 -17.85
CA LEU A 65 -13.07 -4.18 -18.96
C LEU A 65 -13.66 -3.87 -20.34
N GLN A 66 -14.99 -3.77 -20.43
CA GLN A 66 -15.72 -3.48 -21.67
C GLN A 66 -15.98 -1.98 -21.87
N ASP A 67 -15.48 -1.10 -21.00
CA ASP A 67 -15.68 0.34 -21.13
C ASP A 67 -15.02 0.84 -22.44
N PRO A 68 -15.79 1.45 -23.38
CA PRO A 68 -15.25 1.91 -24.66
C PRO A 68 -14.17 2.99 -24.53
N SER A 69 -14.09 3.66 -23.38
CA SER A 69 -13.08 4.66 -23.08
C SER A 69 -11.80 4.09 -22.44
N LEU A 70 -11.75 2.77 -22.23
CA LEU A 70 -10.58 2.09 -21.66
C LEU A 70 -9.40 2.10 -22.62
N ASP A 71 -8.31 2.73 -22.20
CA ASP A 71 -7.03 2.69 -22.87
C ASP A 71 -6.16 1.59 -22.24
N TRP A 72 -5.96 0.51 -23.00
CA TRP A 72 -5.19 -0.65 -22.53
C TRP A 72 -3.72 -0.33 -22.24
N ASP A 73 -3.11 0.59 -22.98
CA ASP A 73 -1.71 0.95 -22.78
C ASP A 73 -1.52 1.75 -21.49
N ALA A 74 -2.48 2.64 -21.20
CA ALA A 74 -2.55 3.33 -19.93
C ALA A 74 -2.86 2.38 -18.77
N LEU A 75 -3.75 1.40 -18.96
CA LEU A 75 -4.05 0.39 -17.95
C LEU A 75 -2.83 -0.45 -17.60
N LEU A 76 -2.08 -0.94 -18.60
CA LEU A 76 -0.87 -1.72 -18.36
C LEU A 76 0.22 -0.89 -17.68
N THR A 77 0.37 0.39 -18.07
CA THR A 77 1.27 1.34 -17.41
C THR A 77 0.89 1.54 -15.94
N LEU A 78 -0.39 1.79 -15.67
CA LEU A 78 -0.89 1.97 -14.31
C LEU A 78 -0.72 0.71 -13.47
N ALA A 79 -1.02 -0.47 -14.04
CA ALA A 79 -0.83 -1.76 -13.38
C ALA A 79 0.63 -2.01 -13.01
N TRP A 80 1.57 -1.62 -13.87
CA TRP A 80 3.01 -1.70 -13.58
C TRP A 80 3.43 -0.78 -12.44
N GLN A 81 2.97 0.48 -12.47
CA GLN A 81 3.27 1.50 -11.45
C GLN A 81 2.76 1.04 -10.07
N GLU A 82 1.48 0.65 -10.00
CA GLU A 82 0.79 0.19 -8.78
C GLU A 82 1.10 -1.25 -8.40
N LYS A 83 1.98 -1.95 -9.12
CA LYS A 83 2.36 -3.36 -8.85
C LYS A 83 1.17 -4.33 -8.94
N ALA A 84 0.16 -3.96 -9.74
CA ALA A 84 -1.10 -4.67 -9.90
C ALA A 84 -1.11 -5.66 -11.08
N VAL A 85 0.00 -5.85 -11.80
CA VAL A 85 0.08 -6.69 -13.00
C VAL A 85 -0.52 -8.09 -12.79
N GLY A 86 -0.18 -8.76 -11.68
CA GLY A 86 -0.72 -10.09 -11.36
C GLY A 86 -2.22 -10.08 -11.06
N ALA A 87 -2.72 -9.04 -10.39
CA ALA A 87 -4.16 -8.90 -10.12
C ALA A 87 -4.94 -8.61 -11.40
N LEU A 88 -4.39 -7.76 -12.29
CA LEU A 88 -4.97 -7.51 -13.61
C LEU A 88 -5.01 -8.80 -14.43
N ALA A 89 -3.92 -9.58 -14.44
CA ALA A 89 -3.89 -10.88 -15.11
C ALA A 89 -4.98 -11.82 -14.60
N GLY A 90 -5.11 -11.97 -13.28
CA GLY A 90 -6.16 -12.80 -12.67
C GLY A 90 -7.58 -12.31 -12.97
N LEU A 91 -7.79 -11.00 -13.12
CA LEU A 91 -9.08 -10.46 -13.57
C LEU A 91 -9.33 -10.79 -15.05
N THR A 92 -8.32 -10.62 -15.91
CA THR A 92 -8.42 -10.87 -17.35
C THR A 92 -8.62 -12.34 -17.70
N ASP A 93 -8.07 -13.27 -16.92
CA ASP A 93 -8.23 -14.71 -17.10
C ASP A 93 -9.69 -15.17 -16.87
N ARG A 94 -10.47 -14.35 -16.18
CA ARG A 94 -11.90 -14.60 -15.90
C ARG A 94 -12.82 -13.93 -16.91
N ALA A 95 -12.28 -13.08 -17.79
CA ALA A 95 -13.04 -12.38 -18.81
C ALA A 95 -13.16 -13.23 -20.09
N PRO A 96 -14.22 -13.03 -20.90
CA PRO A 96 -14.31 -13.65 -22.23
C PRO A 96 -13.08 -13.33 -23.09
N GLU A 97 -12.65 -14.29 -23.90
CA GLU A 97 -11.39 -14.22 -24.67
C GLU A 97 -11.31 -12.97 -25.59
N ASP A 98 -12.44 -12.56 -26.15
CA ASP A 98 -12.54 -11.40 -27.06
C ASP A 98 -12.58 -10.04 -26.34
N SER A 99 -12.58 -10.02 -25.00
CA SER A 99 -12.67 -8.77 -24.22
C SER A 99 -11.34 -7.99 -24.17
N ILE A 100 -10.26 -8.58 -24.66
CA ILE A 100 -8.90 -8.06 -24.51
C ILE A 100 -8.24 -8.01 -25.89
N PRO A 101 -7.76 -6.84 -26.34
CA PRO A 101 -7.03 -6.73 -27.59
C PRO A 101 -5.81 -7.69 -27.61
N PRO A 102 -5.56 -8.42 -28.71
CA PRO A 102 -4.48 -9.40 -28.78
C PRO A 102 -3.08 -8.86 -28.43
N THR A 103 -2.81 -7.60 -28.82
CA THR A 103 -1.57 -6.89 -28.49
C THR A 103 -1.43 -6.65 -26.99
N SER A 104 -2.50 -6.21 -26.33
CA SER A 104 -2.57 -5.97 -24.89
C SER A 104 -2.44 -7.28 -24.10
N ARG A 105 -3.06 -8.37 -24.57
CA ARG A 105 -2.90 -9.72 -23.99
C ARG A 105 -1.43 -10.17 -24.01
N THR A 106 -0.77 -10.01 -25.16
CA THR A 106 0.65 -10.37 -25.31
C THR A 106 1.54 -9.55 -24.39
N ARG A 107 1.30 -8.23 -24.29
CA ARG A 107 2.04 -7.34 -23.39
C ARG A 107 1.81 -7.66 -21.92
N LEU A 108 0.56 -7.93 -21.51
CA LEU A 108 0.23 -8.34 -20.14
C LEU A 108 0.97 -9.63 -19.76
N ALA A 109 0.97 -10.63 -20.64
CA ALA A 109 1.71 -11.88 -20.41
C ALA A 109 3.23 -11.64 -20.25
N ALA A 110 3.81 -10.72 -21.03
CA ALA A 110 5.21 -10.33 -20.88
C ALA A 110 5.49 -9.64 -19.53
N LEU A 111 4.61 -8.72 -19.11
CA LEU A 111 4.70 -8.05 -17.81
C LEU A 111 4.56 -9.03 -16.65
N VAL A 112 3.67 -10.01 -16.75
CA VAL A 112 3.51 -11.08 -15.75
C VAL A 112 4.81 -11.87 -15.61
N ARG A 113 5.40 -12.32 -16.72
CA ARG A 113 6.70 -13.04 -16.68
C ARG A 113 7.81 -12.20 -16.08
N ALA A 114 7.92 -10.92 -16.46
CA ALA A 114 8.92 -9.99 -15.90
C ALA A 114 8.73 -9.79 -14.39
N THR A 115 7.48 -9.66 -13.94
CA THR A 115 7.13 -9.50 -12.52
C THR A 115 7.49 -10.76 -11.73
N GLN A 116 7.15 -11.94 -12.26
CA GLN A 116 7.47 -13.23 -11.64
C GLN A 116 8.98 -13.44 -11.51
N PHE A 117 9.74 -13.21 -12.59
CA PHE A 117 11.19 -13.32 -12.57
C PHE A 117 11.81 -12.41 -11.51
N ARG A 118 11.38 -11.14 -11.46
CA ARG A 118 11.86 -10.19 -10.45
C ARG A 118 11.53 -10.63 -9.03
N MET A 119 10.33 -11.14 -8.80
CA MET A 119 9.94 -11.62 -7.46
C MET A 119 10.71 -12.86 -7.02
N LEU A 120 11.03 -13.77 -7.94
CA LEU A 120 11.89 -14.91 -7.65
C LEU A 120 13.31 -14.44 -7.29
N ARG A 121 13.85 -13.46 -8.02
CA ARG A 121 15.15 -12.84 -7.68
C ARG A 121 15.11 -12.17 -6.32
N LEU A 122 14.06 -11.40 -6.02
CA LEU A 122 13.88 -10.74 -4.72
C LEU A 122 13.85 -11.75 -3.57
N GLN A 123 13.10 -12.84 -3.74
CA GLN A 123 13.00 -13.91 -2.76
C GLN A 123 14.34 -14.61 -2.53
N GLN A 124 15.10 -14.89 -3.60
CA GLN A 124 16.45 -15.45 -3.50
C GLN A 124 17.39 -14.51 -2.73
N LEU A 125 17.36 -13.22 -3.06
CA LEU A 125 18.17 -12.19 -2.39
C LEU A 125 17.80 -12.04 -0.91
N LEU A 126 16.50 -12.07 -0.58
CA LEU A 126 16.04 -12.07 0.80
C LEU A 126 16.53 -13.30 1.56
N ILE A 127 16.46 -14.50 0.97
CA ILE A 127 16.96 -15.72 1.63
C ILE A 127 18.46 -15.59 1.92
N GLY A 128 19.27 -15.13 0.95
CA GLY A 128 20.70 -14.92 1.16
C GLY A 128 21.00 -13.86 2.23
N ALA A 129 20.21 -12.78 2.28
CA ALA A 129 20.31 -11.75 3.32
C ALA A 129 19.99 -12.32 4.71
N LEU A 130 18.94 -13.14 4.83
CA LEU A 130 18.57 -13.80 6.08
C LEU A 130 19.66 -14.78 6.56
N ASP A 131 20.22 -15.58 5.64
CA ASP A 131 21.30 -16.52 5.96
C ASP A 131 22.54 -15.75 6.48
N ALA A 132 22.97 -14.70 5.78
CA ALA A 132 24.13 -13.87 6.18
C ALA A 132 23.95 -13.15 7.54
N LEU A 133 22.74 -12.68 7.84
CA LEU A 133 22.45 -12.03 9.12
C LEU A 133 22.35 -13.05 10.26
N ALA A 134 21.76 -14.22 10.00
CA ALA A 134 21.68 -15.32 10.97
C ALA A 134 23.06 -15.87 11.36
N GLU A 135 24.01 -15.95 10.41
CA GLU A 135 25.41 -16.32 10.69
C GLU A 135 26.10 -15.38 11.70
N ARG A 136 25.63 -14.13 11.81
CA ARG A 136 26.10 -13.13 12.77
C ARG A 136 25.24 -13.06 14.04
N GLY A 137 24.23 -13.91 14.18
CA GLY A 137 23.28 -13.88 15.29
C GLY A 137 22.36 -12.66 15.29
N ILE A 138 22.13 -12.04 14.12
CA ILE A 138 21.33 -10.83 13.98
C ILE A 138 19.90 -11.23 13.60
N ASP A 139 18.96 -11.08 14.54
CA ASP A 139 17.54 -11.16 14.23
C ASP A 139 17.08 -9.95 13.40
N VAL A 140 16.09 -10.17 12.53
CA VAL A 140 15.47 -9.11 11.72
C VAL A 140 13.95 -9.16 11.76
N VAL A 141 13.31 -7.99 11.67
CA VAL A 141 11.88 -7.86 11.41
C VAL A 141 11.66 -7.42 9.97
N LEU A 142 10.91 -8.21 9.19
CA LEU A 142 10.51 -7.85 7.83
C LEU A 142 9.40 -6.80 7.89
N LEU A 143 9.69 -5.61 7.38
CA LEU A 143 8.75 -4.51 7.34
C LEU A 143 7.98 -4.45 6.01
N LYS A 144 7.00 -3.55 5.97
CA LYS A 144 6.24 -3.14 4.77
C LYS A 144 5.84 -4.33 3.89
N GLY A 145 6.17 -4.27 2.60
CA GLY A 145 5.78 -5.26 1.61
C GLY A 145 6.28 -6.67 1.93
N ALA A 146 7.51 -6.80 2.46
CA ALA A 146 8.09 -8.11 2.78
C ALA A 146 7.34 -8.81 3.92
N GLY A 147 7.04 -8.08 4.99
CA GLY A 147 6.25 -8.61 6.11
C GLY A 147 4.82 -8.98 5.71
N VAL A 148 4.18 -8.16 4.87
CA VAL A 148 2.83 -8.44 4.37
C VAL A 148 2.83 -9.62 3.40
N ALA A 149 3.80 -9.70 2.48
CA ALA A 149 3.94 -10.82 1.54
C ALA A 149 4.09 -12.15 2.28
N ALA A 150 4.83 -12.16 3.39
CA ALA A 150 5.08 -13.36 4.18
C ALA A 150 3.88 -13.82 5.04
N THR A 151 2.94 -12.92 5.35
CA THR A 151 1.84 -13.22 6.30
C THR A 151 0.44 -13.21 5.70
N ALA A 152 0.21 -12.40 4.67
CA ALA A 152 -1.11 -12.14 4.11
C ALA A 152 -1.30 -12.74 2.70
N TYR A 153 -0.22 -13.09 2.01
CA TYR A 153 -0.28 -13.64 0.65
C TYR A 153 0.04 -15.14 0.65
N GLY A 154 -0.55 -15.88 -0.30
CA GLY A 154 -0.33 -17.33 -0.42
C GLY A 154 1.09 -17.72 -0.85
N SER A 155 1.85 -16.77 -1.42
CA SER A 155 3.28 -16.90 -1.70
C SER A 155 3.93 -15.52 -1.70
N PHE A 156 5.24 -15.46 -1.44
CA PHE A 156 5.98 -14.20 -1.44
C PHE A 156 5.92 -13.50 -2.80
N ALA A 157 5.98 -14.26 -3.90
CA ALA A 157 5.89 -13.75 -5.26
C ALA A 157 4.49 -13.18 -5.64
N ALA A 158 3.44 -13.48 -4.87
CA ALA A 158 2.09 -12.97 -5.13
C ALA A 158 1.90 -11.50 -4.73
N ARG A 159 2.89 -10.87 -4.07
CA ARG A 159 2.90 -9.45 -3.69
C ARG A 159 4.08 -8.74 -4.36
N PRO A 160 3.94 -8.26 -5.60
CA PRO A 160 5.06 -7.65 -6.30
C PRO A 160 5.61 -6.40 -5.58
N MET A 161 6.94 -6.35 -5.43
CA MET A 161 7.68 -5.24 -4.82
C MET A 161 9.12 -5.21 -5.29
N TYR A 162 9.78 -4.06 -5.21
CA TYR A 162 11.13 -3.86 -5.76
C TYR A 162 12.14 -3.48 -4.66
N ASP A 163 11.70 -3.50 -3.42
CA ASP A 163 12.43 -3.15 -2.22
C ASP A 163 12.12 -4.18 -1.12
N VAL A 164 13.11 -4.46 -0.26
CA VAL A 164 12.94 -5.20 0.99
C VAL A 164 13.37 -4.32 2.14
N ASP A 165 12.46 -4.10 3.08
CA ASP A 165 12.73 -3.37 4.30
C ASP A 165 13.01 -4.32 5.46
N LEU A 166 14.20 -4.23 6.02
CA LEU A 166 14.62 -5.00 7.19
C LEU A 166 14.84 -4.07 8.37
N LEU A 167 14.13 -4.30 9.48
CA LEU A 167 14.42 -3.63 10.75
C LEU A 167 15.39 -4.48 11.56
N VAL A 168 16.50 -3.88 11.94
CA VAL A 168 17.48 -4.41 12.91
C VAL A 168 17.46 -3.58 14.18
N ARG A 169 18.02 -4.14 15.27
CA ARG A 169 18.27 -3.35 16.47
C ARG A 169 19.40 -2.35 16.22
N GLN A 170 19.33 -1.18 16.85
CA GLN A 170 20.28 -0.08 16.64
C GLN A 170 21.74 -0.54 16.82
N GLU A 171 21.99 -1.36 17.84
CA GLU A 171 23.29 -1.93 18.18
C GLU A 171 23.84 -2.91 17.12
N HIS A 172 22.99 -3.46 16.26
CA HIS A 172 23.37 -4.41 15.21
C HIS A 172 23.47 -3.78 13.82
N VAL A 173 23.10 -2.51 13.64
CA VAL A 173 23.04 -1.84 12.33
C VAL A 173 24.36 -1.95 11.56
N ALA A 174 25.48 -1.59 12.18
CA ALA A 174 26.79 -1.63 11.53
C ALA A 174 27.20 -3.07 11.15
N ALA A 175 26.96 -4.03 12.05
CA ALA A 175 27.28 -5.44 11.79
C ALA A 175 26.40 -6.03 10.68
N ALA A 176 25.11 -5.66 10.63
CA ALA A 176 24.18 -6.08 9.61
C ALA A 176 24.55 -5.51 8.24
N TRP A 177 24.90 -4.22 8.18
CA TRP A 177 25.40 -3.58 6.96
C TRP A 177 26.60 -4.31 6.37
N GLU A 178 27.62 -4.57 7.18
CA GLU A 178 28.82 -5.29 6.73
C GLU A 178 28.53 -6.73 6.32
N ALA A 179 27.63 -7.43 7.03
CA ALA A 179 27.20 -8.78 6.65
C ALA A 179 26.51 -8.81 5.29
N LEU A 180 25.62 -7.86 5.02
CA LEU A 180 24.93 -7.74 3.73
C LEU A 180 25.90 -7.40 2.60
N ARG A 181 26.85 -6.48 2.84
CA ARG A 181 27.90 -6.17 1.86
C ARG A 181 28.79 -7.39 1.56
N ALA A 182 29.18 -8.14 2.59
CA ALA A 182 29.94 -9.38 2.43
C ALA A 182 29.14 -10.45 1.66
N ALA A 183 27.81 -10.45 1.77
CA ALA A 183 26.90 -11.30 1.01
C ALA A 183 26.70 -10.84 -0.46
N GLY A 184 27.37 -9.76 -0.89
CA GLY A 184 27.39 -9.31 -2.28
C GLY A 184 26.45 -8.16 -2.61
N TRP A 185 25.77 -7.57 -1.62
CA TRP A 185 24.98 -6.36 -1.84
C TRP A 185 25.88 -5.15 -2.10
N VAL A 186 25.46 -4.27 -3.04
CA VAL A 186 26.26 -3.13 -3.49
C VAL A 186 25.69 -1.82 -2.96
N HIS A 187 26.53 -1.01 -2.33
CA HIS A 187 26.19 0.39 -2.04
C HIS A 187 26.74 1.27 -3.16
N ASP A 188 25.83 1.94 -3.88
CA ASP A 188 26.18 2.97 -4.86
C ASP A 188 26.23 4.33 -4.13
N ALA A 189 27.44 4.76 -3.76
CA ALA A 189 27.64 6.01 -3.02
C ALA A 189 27.43 7.28 -3.87
N GLU A 190 27.47 7.16 -5.21
CA GLU A 190 27.20 8.28 -6.11
C GLU A 190 25.69 8.53 -6.18
N ALA A 191 24.92 7.46 -6.40
CA ALA A 191 23.46 7.50 -6.43
C ALA A 191 22.84 7.74 -5.03
N TYR A 192 23.44 7.15 -3.98
CA TYR A 192 22.92 7.18 -2.60
C TYR A 192 24.01 7.56 -1.58
N PRO A 193 24.39 8.84 -1.49
CA PRO A 193 25.41 9.32 -0.58
C PRO A 193 24.99 9.17 0.89
N SER A 194 25.90 8.66 1.73
CA SER A 194 25.62 8.36 3.15
C SER A 194 25.19 9.58 3.96
N GLU A 195 25.67 10.78 3.62
CA GLU A 195 25.41 12.04 4.34
C GLU A 195 23.92 12.40 4.31
N ILE A 196 23.20 12.02 3.24
CA ILE A 196 21.76 12.25 3.15
C ILE A 196 21.03 11.39 4.17
N TYR A 197 21.58 10.23 4.52
CA TYR A 197 20.95 9.22 5.38
C TYR A 197 21.31 9.32 6.86
N GLU A 198 22.20 10.23 7.27
CA GLU A 198 22.58 10.38 8.68
C GLU A 198 21.38 10.70 9.60
N ALA A 199 20.41 11.47 9.09
CA ALA A 199 19.16 11.79 9.78
C ALA A 199 17.95 10.98 9.27
N HIS A 200 18.16 10.00 8.39
CA HIS A 200 17.09 9.15 7.89
C HIS A 200 16.86 7.92 8.78
N HIS A 201 15.63 7.43 8.75
CA HIS A 201 15.19 6.25 9.49
C HIS A 201 15.81 4.92 9.00
N HIS A 202 16.46 4.94 7.83
CA HIS A 202 17.21 3.82 7.26
C HIS A 202 18.54 4.30 6.67
N LEU A 203 19.44 3.33 6.49
CA LEU A 203 20.71 3.51 5.79
C LEU A 203 20.48 3.66 4.28
N PRO A 204 21.52 4.09 3.51
CA PRO A 204 21.45 4.08 2.06
C PRO A 204 21.01 2.70 1.52
N PRO A 205 20.19 2.63 0.47
CA PRO A 205 19.75 1.35 -0.08
C PRO A 205 20.95 0.56 -0.59
N LEU A 206 20.90 -0.74 -0.29
CA LEU A 206 21.80 -1.75 -0.84
C LEU A 206 21.17 -2.35 -2.09
N LEU A 207 21.90 -2.39 -3.19
CA LEU A 207 21.40 -2.77 -4.51
C LEU A 207 21.80 -4.18 -4.88
N ASP A 208 20.92 -4.86 -5.63
CA ASP A 208 21.25 -6.15 -6.25
C ASP A 208 22.48 -5.99 -7.17
N PRO A 209 23.55 -6.78 -6.98
CA PRO A 209 24.76 -6.71 -7.81
C PRO A 209 24.51 -6.98 -9.30
N LEU A 210 23.39 -7.60 -9.67
CA LEU A 210 23.01 -7.81 -11.08
C LEU A 210 22.32 -6.60 -11.72
N GLY A 211 22.14 -5.48 -10.99
CA GLY A 211 21.53 -4.27 -11.54
C GLY A 211 20.04 -4.43 -11.89
N THR A 212 19.32 -5.32 -11.21
CA THR A 212 17.90 -5.60 -11.50
C THR A 212 16.93 -4.50 -11.05
N GLY A 213 17.46 -3.49 -10.35
CA GLY A 213 16.70 -2.43 -9.69
C GLY A 213 16.06 -2.84 -8.36
N ILE A 214 16.41 -4.03 -7.83
CA ILE A 214 16.01 -4.46 -6.49
C ILE A 214 16.90 -3.77 -5.45
N ALA A 215 16.27 -3.23 -4.41
CA ALA A 215 16.95 -2.63 -3.27
C ALA A 215 16.62 -3.35 -1.96
N LEU A 216 17.54 -3.29 -1.01
CA LEU A 216 17.34 -3.66 0.39
C LEU A 216 17.61 -2.41 1.23
N GLU A 217 16.62 -2.02 2.02
CA GLU A 217 16.72 -0.91 2.96
C GLU A 217 16.87 -1.46 4.39
N LEU A 218 17.96 -1.08 5.05
CA LEU A 218 18.22 -1.45 6.44
C LEU A 218 17.74 -0.32 7.35
N HIS A 219 16.68 -0.61 8.10
CA HIS A 219 16.03 0.32 9.03
C HIS A 219 16.53 0.09 10.46
N ALA A 220 16.71 1.20 11.17
CA ALA A 220 16.88 1.20 12.63
C ALA A 220 15.72 1.91 13.35
N ALA A 221 14.95 2.72 12.61
CA ALA A 221 13.74 3.39 13.05
C ALA A 221 12.64 3.29 11.98
N LEU A 222 11.38 3.57 12.33
CA LEU A 222 10.27 3.57 11.36
C LEU A 222 9.83 4.98 10.93
N SER A 223 10.36 6.02 11.57
CA SER A 223 9.97 7.40 11.34
C SER A 223 11.18 8.32 11.48
N GLN A 224 11.28 9.30 10.58
CA GLN A 224 12.34 10.32 10.59
C GLN A 224 12.03 11.47 11.56
N THR A 225 10.75 11.66 11.90
CA THR A 225 10.28 12.80 12.70
C THR A 225 9.32 12.34 13.78
N ASP A 226 9.18 13.14 14.84
CA ASP A 226 8.21 12.90 15.93
C ASP A 226 6.75 13.21 15.55
N ALA A 227 6.49 13.59 14.30
CA ALA A 227 5.13 13.86 13.83
C ALA A 227 4.29 12.58 13.85
N ILE A 228 4.87 11.46 13.41
CA ILE A 228 4.31 10.12 13.60
C ILE A 228 5.27 9.36 14.52
N HIS A 229 4.80 9.04 15.72
CA HIS A 229 5.64 8.46 16.76
C HIS A 229 5.52 6.93 16.76
N LEU A 230 6.29 6.25 15.92
CA LEU A 230 6.28 4.78 15.84
C LEU A 230 7.65 4.19 16.22
N PRO A 231 7.97 4.07 17.53
CA PRO A 231 9.26 3.55 17.97
C PRO A 231 9.52 2.13 17.47
N ALA A 232 10.74 1.85 17.02
CA ALA A 232 11.17 0.51 16.63
C ALA A 232 10.93 -0.52 17.74
N GLU A 233 11.14 -0.15 19.00
CA GLU A 233 10.95 -1.06 20.12
C GLU A 233 9.48 -1.50 20.31
N THR A 234 8.50 -0.70 19.87
CA THR A 234 7.09 -1.12 19.86
C THR A 234 6.85 -2.22 18.83
N ILE A 235 7.52 -2.14 17.68
CA ILE A 235 7.48 -3.18 16.66
C ILE A 235 8.19 -4.44 17.16
N TRP A 236 9.41 -4.31 17.69
CA TRP A 236 10.18 -5.43 18.24
C TRP A 236 9.42 -6.21 19.32
N ARG A 237 8.83 -5.53 20.31
CA ARG A 237 8.09 -6.19 21.41
C ARG A 237 6.88 -7.00 20.96
N SER A 238 6.28 -6.62 19.84
CA SER A 238 5.09 -7.28 19.29
C SER A 238 5.36 -8.14 18.06
N ALA A 239 6.63 -8.21 17.65
CA ALA A 239 7.01 -8.97 16.47
C ALA A 239 6.82 -10.47 16.70
N ARG A 240 6.36 -11.17 15.66
CA ARG A 240 6.08 -12.60 15.70
C ARG A 240 7.06 -13.33 14.80
N ALA A 241 7.55 -14.47 15.26
CA ALA A 241 8.39 -15.32 14.44
C ALA A 241 7.59 -15.96 13.30
N ILE A 242 8.20 -16.01 12.13
CA ILE A 242 7.74 -16.71 10.96
C ILE A 242 8.89 -17.50 10.34
N GLU A 243 8.55 -18.41 9.46
CA GLU A 243 9.52 -19.17 8.67
C GLU A 243 9.35 -18.85 7.19
N ILE A 244 10.45 -18.53 6.52
CA ILE A 244 10.51 -18.28 5.08
C ILE A 244 11.53 -19.25 4.50
N HIS A 245 11.05 -20.26 3.77
CA HIS A 245 11.90 -21.31 3.20
C HIS A 245 12.85 -21.96 4.23
N GLY A 246 12.42 -22.25 5.45
CA GLY A 246 13.31 -22.82 6.49
C GLY A 246 14.12 -21.81 7.28
N ARG A 247 13.99 -20.50 7.00
CA ARG A 247 14.74 -19.44 7.69
C ARG A 247 13.82 -18.72 8.64
N ARG A 248 14.28 -18.52 9.87
CA ARG A 248 13.57 -17.74 10.88
C ARG A 248 13.69 -16.26 10.55
N ALA A 249 12.57 -15.56 10.56
CA ALA A 249 12.50 -14.10 10.54
C ALA A 249 11.39 -13.64 11.49
N LEU A 250 11.35 -12.36 11.80
CA LEU A 250 10.23 -11.76 12.53
C LEU A 250 9.38 -10.90 11.59
N VAL A 251 8.13 -10.67 11.96
CA VAL A 251 7.22 -9.72 11.31
C VAL A 251 6.47 -8.92 12.36
N PRO A 252 6.09 -7.66 12.11
CA PRO A 252 5.26 -6.91 13.03
C PRO A 252 3.95 -7.67 13.31
N ALA A 253 3.38 -7.47 14.50
CA ALA A 253 2.00 -7.88 14.75
C ALA A 253 1.07 -7.30 13.68
N THR A 254 0.00 -8.03 13.35
CA THR A 254 -1.03 -7.68 12.36
C THR A 254 -1.51 -6.24 12.53
N GLU A 255 -1.79 -5.83 13.76
CA GLU A 255 -2.25 -4.49 14.12
C GLU A 255 -1.21 -3.42 13.74
N HIS A 256 0.08 -3.71 13.96
CA HIS A 256 1.18 -2.84 13.57
C HIS A 256 1.46 -2.87 12.06
N GLN A 257 1.22 -3.98 11.37
CA GLN A 257 1.27 -4.01 9.90
C GLN A 257 0.17 -3.10 9.30
N VAL A 258 -1.06 -3.18 9.82
CA VAL A 258 -2.18 -2.32 9.43
C VAL A 258 -1.86 -0.85 9.70
N LEU A 259 -1.33 -0.53 10.89
CA LEU A 259 -0.91 0.82 11.25
C LEU A 259 0.18 1.33 10.31
N HIS A 260 1.23 0.53 10.08
CA HIS A 260 2.36 0.92 9.24
C HIS A 260 1.92 1.18 7.78
N LEU A 261 1.06 0.33 7.21
CA LEU A 261 0.48 0.55 5.88
C LEU A 261 -0.27 1.89 5.80
N ALA A 262 -1.08 2.20 6.81
CA ALA A 262 -1.83 3.45 6.85
C ALA A 262 -0.95 4.69 6.98
N VAL A 263 0.07 4.63 7.85
CA VAL A 263 1.06 5.70 7.98
C VAL A 263 1.81 5.89 6.66
N HIS A 264 2.30 4.83 6.07
CA HIS A 264 3.10 4.91 4.84
C HIS A 264 2.30 5.53 3.68
N PHE A 265 1.04 5.14 3.51
CA PHE A 265 0.19 5.73 2.47
C PHE A 265 -0.21 7.18 2.76
N ALA A 266 -0.76 7.45 3.95
CA ALA A 266 -1.37 8.75 4.22
C ALA A 266 -0.36 9.84 4.58
N TRP A 267 0.73 9.45 5.26
CA TRP A 267 1.82 10.33 5.65
C TRP A 267 2.95 10.29 4.63
N SER A 268 3.69 9.19 4.52
CA SER A 268 4.91 9.12 3.69
C SER A 268 4.64 9.40 2.20
N HIS A 269 3.50 8.96 1.67
CA HIS A 269 3.08 9.25 0.29
C HIS A 269 2.06 10.38 0.17
N GLY A 270 1.75 11.10 1.25
CA GLY A 270 0.86 12.26 1.22
C GLY A 270 -0.54 11.98 0.64
N LEU A 271 -1.07 10.76 0.79
CA LEU A 271 -2.34 10.30 0.18
C LEU A 271 -2.36 10.33 -1.37
N ALA A 272 -1.20 10.39 -2.04
CA ALA A 272 -1.13 10.58 -3.49
C ALA A 272 -0.66 9.34 -4.26
N HIS A 273 0.25 8.56 -3.69
CA HIS A 273 0.88 7.43 -4.38
C HIS A 273 0.54 6.09 -3.72
N ALA A 274 0.65 5.00 -4.48
CA ALA A 274 0.55 3.64 -3.95
C ALA A 274 -0.80 3.29 -3.30
N SER A 275 -1.87 4.00 -3.66
CA SER A 275 -3.20 3.79 -3.08
C SER A 275 -3.72 2.38 -3.36
N TRP A 276 -3.59 1.89 -4.59
CA TRP A 276 -4.09 0.58 -4.98
C TRP A 276 -3.38 -0.54 -4.21
N ARG A 277 -2.03 -0.51 -4.18
CA ARG A 277 -1.26 -1.53 -3.46
C ARG A 277 -1.56 -1.54 -1.97
N THR A 278 -1.70 -0.37 -1.35
CA THR A 278 -2.04 -0.25 0.08
C THR A 278 -3.41 -0.85 0.37
N PHE A 279 -4.42 -0.57 -0.46
CA PHE A 279 -5.77 -1.08 -0.22
C PHE A 279 -5.86 -2.58 -0.51
N ARG A 280 -5.09 -3.07 -1.49
CA ARG A 280 -4.94 -4.50 -1.75
C ARG A 280 -4.28 -5.21 -0.56
N ASP A 281 -3.19 -4.68 -0.03
CA ASP A 281 -2.51 -5.23 1.14
C ASP A 281 -3.43 -5.26 2.37
N LEU A 282 -4.17 -4.17 2.61
CA LEU A 282 -5.14 -4.12 3.71
C LEU A 282 -6.25 -5.17 3.53
N HIS A 283 -6.79 -5.33 2.32
CA HIS A 283 -7.76 -6.39 2.02
C HIS A 283 -7.20 -7.78 2.32
N GLN A 284 -5.96 -8.06 1.91
CA GLN A 284 -5.31 -9.36 2.11
C GLN A 284 -5.04 -9.66 3.58
N ILE A 285 -4.56 -8.67 4.35
CA ILE A 285 -4.33 -8.83 5.79
C ILE A 285 -5.64 -9.17 6.51
N LEU A 286 -6.69 -8.39 6.27
CA LEU A 286 -7.99 -8.58 6.92
C LEU A 286 -8.66 -9.90 6.51
N GLY A 287 -8.41 -10.39 5.29
CA GLY A 287 -8.92 -11.68 4.83
C GLY A 287 -8.18 -12.88 5.42
N ARG A 288 -6.94 -12.70 5.89
CA ARG A 288 -6.09 -13.79 6.37
C ARG A 288 -6.02 -13.92 7.88
N THR A 289 -6.00 -12.79 8.59
CA THR A 289 -5.81 -12.77 10.05
C THR A 289 -6.87 -11.88 10.70
N PRO A 290 -7.55 -12.34 11.76
CA PRO A 290 -8.40 -11.47 12.57
C PRO A 290 -7.59 -10.28 13.08
N VAL A 291 -8.19 -9.08 13.02
CA VAL A 291 -7.57 -7.85 13.52
C VAL A 291 -8.30 -7.41 14.78
N ASP A 292 -7.52 -7.17 15.84
CA ASP A 292 -8.00 -6.46 17.02
C ASP A 292 -8.06 -4.95 16.70
N TRP A 293 -9.26 -4.49 16.36
CA TRP A 293 -9.48 -3.09 16.03
C TRP A 293 -9.32 -2.13 17.21
N ASP A 294 -9.51 -2.60 18.44
CA ASP A 294 -9.28 -1.76 19.62
C ASP A 294 -7.77 -1.50 19.77
N ALA A 295 -6.96 -2.56 19.62
CA ALA A 295 -5.50 -2.45 19.60
C ALA A 295 -4.99 -1.56 18.43
N VAL A 296 -5.58 -1.65 17.23
CA VAL A 296 -5.24 -0.73 16.12
C VAL A 296 -5.52 0.72 16.48
N VAL A 297 -6.67 1.02 17.08
CA VAL A 297 -7.03 2.39 17.46
C VAL A 297 -6.09 2.92 18.54
N ASP A 298 -5.75 2.11 19.53
CA ASP A 298 -4.88 2.52 20.62
C ASP A 298 -3.43 2.70 20.15
N ALA A 299 -2.94 1.81 19.28
CA ALA A 299 -1.65 1.98 18.61
C ALA A 299 -1.63 3.23 17.72
N ALA A 300 -2.70 3.52 16.98
CA ALA A 300 -2.81 4.72 16.17
C ALA A 300 -2.80 6.01 17.01
N ARG A 301 -3.42 6.00 18.20
CA ARG A 301 -3.38 7.13 19.15
C ARG A 301 -1.98 7.33 19.71
N ALA A 302 -1.36 6.26 20.21
CA ALA A 302 0.00 6.30 20.72
C ALA A 302 1.00 6.81 19.67
N ALA A 303 0.79 6.42 18.41
CA ALA A 303 1.64 6.81 17.30
C ALA A 303 1.29 8.15 16.63
N ARG A 304 0.29 8.89 17.13
CA ARG A 304 -0.21 10.13 16.49
C ARG A 304 -0.66 9.93 15.03
N ALA A 305 -1.09 8.71 14.72
CA ALA A 305 -1.44 8.26 13.38
C ALA A 305 -2.95 8.11 13.15
N THR A 306 -3.80 8.57 14.08
CA THR A 306 -5.27 8.40 14.00
C THR A 306 -5.85 8.92 12.69
N THR A 307 -5.46 10.11 12.22
CA THR A 307 -5.93 10.67 10.95
C THR A 307 -5.38 9.93 9.73
N ALA A 308 -4.14 9.46 9.80
CA ALA A 308 -3.53 8.64 8.74
C ALA A 308 -4.32 7.33 8.57
N CYS A 309 -4.63 6.65 9.67
CA CYS A 309 -5.50 5.48 9.70
C CYS A 309 -6.91 5.81 9.18
N TYR A 310 -7.53 6.90 9.66
CA TYR A 310 -8.86 7.31 9.22
C TYR A 310 -8.95 7.44 7.70
N TRP A 311 -8.05 8.22 7.08
CA TRP A 311 -8.10 8.47 5.65
C TRP A 311 -7.78 7.22 4.82
N THR A 312 -6.79 6.42 5.26
CA THR A 312 -6.48 5.15 4.60
C THR A 312 -7.69 4.22 4.62
N PHE A 313 -8.31 4.00 5.78
CA PHE A 313 -9.43 3.10 5.94
C PHE A 313 -10.69 3.59 5.24
N ARG A 314 -10.95 4.90 5.29
CA ARG A 314 -12.07 5.52 4.59
C ARG A 314 -11.95 5.34 3.08
N LEU A 315 -10.79 5.67 2.51
CA LEU A 315 -10.55 5.51 1.07
C LEU A 315 -10.54 4.04 0.65
N ALA A 316 -9.92 3.15 1.43
CA ALA A 316 -9.92 1.71 1.16
C ALA A 316 -11.34 1.12 1.17
N ARG A 317 -12.21 1.59 2.07
CA ARG A 317 -13.62 1.19 2.10
C ARG A 317 -14.37 1.71 0.87
N SER A 318 -14.16 2.97 0.49
CA SER A 318 -14.87 3.60 -0.63
C SER A 318 -14.42 3.09 -2.01
N LEU A 319 -13.13 2.76 -2.17
CA LEU A 319 -12.53 2.40 -3.45
C LEU A 319 -12.29 0.90 -3.63
N ALA A 320 -12.12 0.15 -2.53
CA ALA A 320 -11.69 -1.25 -2.58
C ALA A 320 -12.55 -2.17 -1.69
N HIS A 321 -13.66 -1.68 -1.13
CA HIS A 321 -14.59 -2.45 -0.27
C HIS A 321 -13.90 -3.16 0.90
N VAL A 322 -12.85 -2.55 1.42
CA VAL A 322 -12.19 -3.06 2.61
C VAL A 322 -13.16 -2.95 3.79
N THR A 323 -13.38 -4.07 4.49
CA THR A 323 -14.33 -4.15 5.60
C THR A 323 -13.70 -3.62 6.88
N VAL A 324 -13.81 -2.32 7.11
CA VAL A 324 -13.44 -1.66 8.38
C VAL A 324 -14.72 -1.36 9.18
N PRO A 325 -14.82 -1.79 10.45
CA PRO A 325 -16.02 -1.55 11.25
C PRO A 325 -16.34 -0.04 11.39
N PRO A 326 -17.60 0.40 11.21
CA PRO A 326 -17.96 1.80 11.35
C PRO A 326 -17.56 2.46 12.68
N PRO A 327 -17.63 1.79 13.85
CA PRO A 327 -17.17 2.38 15.11
C PRO A 327 -15.68 2.73 15.13
N VAL A 328 -14.85 1.98 14.39
CA VAL A 328 -13.40 2.23 14.27
C VAL A 328 -13.14 3.52 13.50
N LEU A 329 -13.81 3.70 12.35
CA LEU A 329 -13.72 4.93 11.57
C LEU A 329 -14.19 6.15 12.39
N GLU A 330 -15.24 6.01 13.20
CA GLU A 330 -15.71 7.10 14.05
C GLU A 330 -14.68 7.47 15.13
N ARG A 331 -14.04 6.49 15.76
CA ARG A 331 -12.99 6.70 16.79
C ARG A 331 -11.71 7.32 16.24
N LEU A 332 -11.39 7.09 14.97
CA LEU A 332 -10.22 7.64 14.30
C LEU A 332 -10.49 8.99 13.62
N ARG A 333 -11.76 9.41 13.54
CA ARG A 333 -12.18 10.57 12.75
C ARG A 333 -11.55 11.87 13.24
N PRO A 334 -10.94 12.69 12.35
CA PRO A 334 -10.51 14.04 12.72
C PRO A 334 -11.71 14.94 13.06
N PRO A 335 -11.51 16.04 13.82
CA PRO A 335 -12.58 16.93 14.27
C PRO A 335 -13.04 17.86 13.14
N ARG A 336 -13.70 17.28 12.12
CA ARG A 336 -14.21 17.98 10.95
C ARG A 336 -15.68 17.61 10.73
N PRO A 337 -16.51 18.55 10.24
CA PRO A 337 -17.86 18.24 9.80
C PRO A 337 -17.88 17.18 8.70
N ARG A 338 -18.89 16.30 8.67
CA ARG A 338 -19.01 15.24 7.66
C ARG A 338 -18.92 15.76 6.23
N LEU A 339 -19.61 16.87 5.93
CA LEU A 339 -19.56 17.52 4.62
C LEU A 339 -18.13 17.88 4.18
N VAL A 340 -17.29 18.36 5.10
CA VAL A 340 -15.88 18.69 4.80
C VAL A 340 -15.09 17.42 4.51
N LEU A 341 -15.35 16.35 5.26
CA LEU A 341 -14.68 15.07 5.04
C LEU A 341 -15.07 14.42 3.71
N ASP A 342 -16.34 14.54 3.32
CA ASP A 342 -16.84 14.07 2.02
C ASP A 342 -16.19 14.85 0.87
N LEU A 343 -16.03 16.16 1.02
CA LEU A 343 -15.32 17.00 0.05
C LEU A 343 -13.83 16.61 -0.08
N LEU A 344 -13.17 16.40 1.07
CA LEU A 344 -11.77 15.99 1.11
C LEU A 344 -11.57 14.60 0.51
N GLU A 345 -12.47 13.66 0.77
CA GLU A 345 -12.45 12.34 0.14
C GLU A 345 -12.52 12.45 -1.38
N ARG A 346 -13.45 13.25 -1.92
CA ARG A 346 -13.54 13.50 -3.36
C ARG A 346 -12.25 14.10 -3.92
N HIS A 347 -11.65 15.06 -3.21
CA HIS A 347 -10.38 15.66 -3.59
C HIS A 347 -9.26 14.61 -3.64
N TYR A 348 -9.14 13.75 -2.63
CA TYR A 348 -8.12 12.72 -2.58
C TYR A 348 -8.30 11.73 -3.74
N ILE A 349 -9.52 11.23 -3.96
CA ILE A 349 -9.82 10.32 -5.08
C ILE A 349 -9.48 10.97 -6.42
N ALA A 350 -9.94 12.22 -6.67
CA ALA A 350 -9.66 12.94 -7.90
C ALA A 350 -8.16 13.16 -8.13
N SER A 351 -7.35 13.20 -7.06
CA SER A 351 -5.93 13.46 -7.12
C SER A 351 -5.05 12.19 -7.12
N LEU A 352 -5.63 10.98 -7.02
CA LEU A 352 -4.87 9.73 -6.98
C LEU A 352 -4.11 9.45 -8.28
N TYR A 353 -4.75 9.70 -9.43
CA TYR A 353 -4.17 9.38 -10.73
C TYR A 353 -4.23 10.57 -11.68
N PRO A 354 -3.17 10.82 -12.47
CA PRO A 354 -3.14 11.95 -13.41
C PRO A 354 -4.26 11.93 -14.46
N ARG A 355 -4.72 10.74 -14.86
CA ARG A 355 -5.80 10.53 -15.84
C ARG A 355 -7.21 10.63 -15.25
N ASN A 356 -7.35 10.83 -13.93
CA ASN A 356 -8.66 10.97 -13.32
C ASN A 356 -9.41 12.19 -13.89
N PRO A 357 -10.75 12.17 -13.94
CA PRO A 357 -11.54 13.32 -14.33
C PRO A 357 -11.31 14.51 -13.38
N GLY A 358 -10.54 15.50 -13.83
CA GLY A 358 -10.26 16.73 -13.10
C GLY A 358 -9.31 16.55 -11.90
N PRO A 359 -8.03 16.21 -12.11
CA PRO A 359 -7.06 16.16 -11.02
C PRO A 359 -6.82 17.58 -10.48
N CYS A 360 -6.43 17.69 -9.20
CA CYS A 360 -6.15 18.99 -8.60
C CYS A 360 -5.01 19.71 -9.37
N PRO A 361 -5.27 20.89 -9.98
CA PRO A 361 -4.29 21.55 -10.85
C PRO A 361 -3.21 22.32 -10.09
N SER A 362 -3.27 22.35 -8.75
CA SER A 362 -2.40 23.16 -7.91
C SER A 362 -1.77 22.32 -6.80
N VAL A 363 -0.43 22.31 -6.77
CA VAL A 363 0.36 21.70 -5.69
C VAL A 363 0.06 22.36 -4.35
N ARG A 364 -0.04 23.70 -4.33
CA ARG A 364 -0.37 24.46 -3.11
C ARG A 364 -1.74 24.09 -2.55
N LEU A 365 -2.75 23.97 -3.42
CA LEU A 365 -4.09 23.57 -2.99
C LEU A 365 -4.11 22.13 -2.47
N ARG A 366 -3.42 21.20 -3.16
CA ARG A 366 -3.28 19.81 -2.71
C ARG A 366 -2.65 19.72 -1.32
N ARG A 367 -1.53 20.44 -1.08
CA ARG A 367 -0.87 20.51 0.24
C ARG A 367 -1.78 21.13 1.31
N LEU A 368 -2.56 22.16 0.96
CA LEU A 368 -3.53 22.79 1.87
C LEU A 368 -4.68 21.84 2.24
N LEU A 369 -5.26 21.13 1.27
CA LEU A 369 -6.34 20.17 1.51
C LEU A 369 -5.85 18.90 2.20
N TRP A 370 -4.63 18.44 1.93
CA TRP A 370 -3.98 17.41 2.73
C TRP A 370 -3.84 17.86 4.19
N THR A 371 -3.32 19.08 4.42
CA THR A 371 -3.17 19.64 5.78
C THR A 371 -4.52 19.77 6.48
N ALA A 372 -5.56 20.16 5.74
CA ALA A 372 -6.91 20.26 6.26
C ALA A 372 -7.43 18.89 6.74
N GLY A 373 -7.26 17.83 5.94
CA GLY A 373 -7.70 16.49 6.30
C GLY A 373 -6.86 15.82 7.38
N MET A 374 -5.54 16.00 7.37
CA MET A 374 -4.66 15.45 8.42
C MET A 374 -4.80 16.15 9.76
N ALA A 375 -5.32 17.38 9.79
CA ALA A 375 -5.60 18.13 11.01
C ALA A 375 -4.42 18.13 12.01
N PRO A 376 -3.21 18.55 11.61
CA PRO A 376 -1.96 18.31 12.34
C PRO A 376 -1.94 18.84 13.79
N ARG A 377 -2.69 19.92 14.08
CA ARG A 377 -2.85 20.43 15.46
C ARG A 377 -3.60 19.46 16.36
N TRP A 378 -4.64 18.80 15.84
CA TRP A 378 -5.41 17.79 16.59
C TRP A 378 -4.64 16.47 16.69
N SER A 379 -3.95 16.09 15.61
CA SER A 379 -3.21 14.83 15.54
C SER A 379 -1.85 14.87 16.25
N GLY A 380 -1.40 16.06 16.69
CA GLY A 380 -0.12 16.21 17.38
C GLY A 380 1.10 16.15 16.46
N HIS A 381 0.95 16.42 15.16
CA HIS A 381 2.03 16.35 14.16
C HIS A 381 3.00 17.54 14.22
N GLY A 382 2.60 18.63 14.88
CA GLY A 382 3.38 19.87 14.93
C GLY A 382 3.49 20.55 13.56
N ALA A 383 4.64 21.16 13.30
CA ALA A 383 4.92 21.91 12.07
C ALA A 383 5.21 21.00 10.86
N HIS A 384 5.71 19.78 11.11
CA HIS A 384 6.23 18.89 10.08
C HIS A 384 5.22 18.49 9.01
N ARG A 385 5.68 18.38 7.78
CA ARG A 385 4.89 17.95 6.61
C ARG A 385 5.66 16.94 5.77
N PRO A 386 4.97 16.01 5.08
CA PRO A 386 5.63 14.93 4.38
C PRO A 386 6.47 15.38 3.18
N TRP A 387 6.18 16.54 2.58
CA TRP A 387 6.97 17.07 1.47
C TRP A 387 8.28 17.76 1.90
N GLU A 388 8.52 17.97 3.20
CA GLU A 388 9.77 18.57 3.68
C GLU A 388 10.97 17.63 3.45
N SER A 389 10.77 16.31 3.55
CA SER A 389 11.80 15.32 3.23
C SER A 389 12.08 15.22 1.73
N GLU A 390 11.03 15.27 0.88
CA GLU A 390 11.21 15.29 -0.59
C GLU A 390 11.95 16.55 -1.04
N GLU A 391 11.59 17.71 -0.49
CA GLU A 391 12.26 18.98 -0.81
C GLU A 391 13.74 18.98 -0.39
N ALA A 392 14.08 18.34 0.74
CA ALA A 392 15.47 18.16 1.17
C ALA A 392 16.25 17.28 0.18
N TRP A 393 15.68 16.15 -0.25
CA TRP A 393 16.25 15.27 -1.27
C TRP A 393 16.48 15.99 -2.61
N GLU A 394 15.45 16.68 -3.12
CA GLU A 394 15.52 17.45 -4.36
C GLU A 394 16.52 18.61 -4.28
N ALA A 395 16.68 19.25 -3.13
CA ALA A 395 17.67 20.30 -2.93
C ALA A 395 19.10 19.76 -3.03
N VAL A 396 19.36 18.57 -2.48
CA VAL A 396 20.67 17.91 -2.58
C VAL A 396 20.99 17.49 -4.02
N GLN A 397 20.01 16.95 -4.75
CA GLN A 397 20.20 16.59 -6.17
C GLN A 397 20.40 17.82 -7.06
N ARG A 398 19.63 18.90 -6.85
CA ARG A 398 19.80 20.16 -7.60
C ARG A 398 21.17 20.81 -7.40
N ASN A 399 21.80 20.61 -6.25
CA ASN A 399 23.16 21.11 -6.00
C ASN A 399 24.24 20.30 -6.76
N ARG A 400 23.88 19.19 -7.42
CA ARG A 400 24.79 18.32 -8.17
C ARG A 400 24.63 18.38 -9.69
N GLU A 401 23.57 19.00 -10.21
CA GLU A 401 23.32 19.14 -11.65
C GLU A 401 23.35 20.61 -12.12
N PRO A 402 23.98 20.94 -13.27
CA PRO A 402 23.87 22.27 -13.87
C PRO A 402 22.44 22.55 -14.34
N GLN A 403 21.90 23.71 -13.97
CA GLN A 403 20.55 24.11 -14.35
C GLN A 403 20.38 24.19 -15.88
N SER A 404 19.47 23.39 -16.44
CA SER A 404 18.88 23.63 -17.76
C SER A 404 17.44 24.10 -17.57
N GLY A 405 17.28 25.42 -17.42
CA GLY A 405 15.97 26.06 -17.26
C GLY A 405 15.32 26.38 -18.61
N GLY A 406 14.08 25.94 -18.78
CA GLY A 406 13.22 26.33 -19.89
C GLY A 406 11.74 26.12 -19.54
N ASP A 407 11.18 26.97 -18.67
CA ASP A 407 9.74 26.99 -18.42
C ASP A 407 9.05 27.81 -19.53
N GLN A 408 8.28 27.14 -20.39
CA GLN A 408 7.34 27.80 -21.31
C GLN A 408 6.10 28.28 -20.54
N PRO A 409 5.58 29.49 -20.81
CA PRO A 409 4.38 29.97 -20.15
C PRO A 409 3.16 29.12 -20.57
N ALA A 410 2.53 28.46 -19.60
CA ALA A 410 1.32 27.68 -19.82
C ALA A 410 0.14 28.59 -20.23
N ASP A 411 -0.55 28.22 -21.31
CA ASP A 411 -1.75 28.90 -21.82
C ASP A 411 -2.83 29.08 -20.74
N SER A 412 -3.30 30.33 -20.60
CA SER A 412 -4.32 30.74 -19.65
C SER A 412 -5.65 29.99 -19.82
N SER A 413 -5.99 29.61 -21.05
CA SER A 413 -7.24 28.90 -21.39
C SER A 413 -7.23 27.46 -20.86
N ALA A 414 -6.12 26.74 -21.07
CA ALA A 414 -5.89 25.40 -20.56
C ALA A 414 -5.86 25.37 -19.02
N ARG A 415 -5.36 26.43 -18.39
CA ARG A 415 -5.42 26.59 -16.92
C ARG A 415 -6.87 26.72 -16.43
N ALA A 416 -7.69 27.57 -17.05
CA ALA A 416 -9.10 27.74 -16.67
C ALA A 416 -9.92 26.45 -16.86
N ALA A 417 -9.67 25.70 -17.94
CA ALA A 417 -10.32 24.42 -18.21
C ALA A 417 -10.00 23.38 -17.12
N ARG A 418 -8.73 23.27 -16.70
CA ARG A 418 -8.31 22.36 -15.62
C ARG A 418 -8.99 22.68 -14.29
N TRP A 419 -9.08 23.96 -13.93
CA TRP A 419 -9.80 24.39 -12.72
C TRP A 419 -11.29 24.06 -12.78
N THR A 420 -11.93 24.32 -13.93
CA THR A 420 -13.35 24.02 -14.13
C THR A 420 -13.62 22.52 -14.01
N GLY A 421 -12.77 21.68 -14.62
CA GLY A 421 -12.85 20.22 -14.50
C GLY A 421 -12.71 19.74 -13.06
N TYR A 422 -11.70 20.24 -12.33
CA TYR A 422 -11.48 19.91 -10.92
C TYR A 422 -12.66 20.31 -10.03
N LEU A 423 -13.21 21.52 -10.18
CA LEU A 423 -14.36 21.98 -9.40
C LEU A 423 -15.62 21.19 -9.70
N ARG A 424 -15.87 20.82 -10.96
CA ARG A 424 -16.99 19.95 -11.34
C ARG A 424 -16.87 18.56 -10.70
N ALA A 425 -15.68 17.97 -10.74
CA ALA A 425 -15.42 16.68 -10.09
C ALA A 425 -15.71 16.75 -8.57
N LEU A 426 -15.25 17.82 -7.93
CA LEU A 426 -15.39 18.00 -6.49
C LEU A 426 -16.84 18.27 -6.06
N LEU A 427 -17.57 19.08 -6.81
CA LEU A 427 -18.90 19.59 -6.45
C LEU A 427 -20.08 18.82 -7.08
N ALA A 428 -19.81 17.83 -7.93
CA ALA A 428 -20.87 17.05 -8.56
C ALA A 428 -21.85 16.46 -7.50
N PRO A 429 -23.17 16.57 -7.72
CA PRO A 429 -24.15 15.99 -6.81
C PRO A 429 -23.98 14.47 -6.73
N ALA A 430 -24.22 13.89 -5.55
CA ALA A 430 -24.05 12.45 -5.33
C ALA A 430 -25.07 11.60 -6.11
N HIS A 431 -26.21 12.20 -6.48
CA HIS A 431 -27.31 11.55 -7.18
C HIS A 431 -27.51 12.15 -8.57
N GLY A 432 -27.46 11.27 -9.56
CA GLY A 432 -27.69 11.46 -10.98
C GLY A 432 -27.72 10.08 -11.59
#